data_AF-A0A914H7P2-F1
#
_entry.id   AF-A0A914H7P2-F1
#
_cell.length_a   1.000
_cell.length_b   1.000
_cell.length_c   1.000
_cell.angle_alpha   90.00
_cell.angle_beta   90.00
_cell.angle_gamma   90.00
#
_symmetry.space_group_name_H-M   'P 1'
#
loop_
_entity.id
_entity.type
_entity.pdbx_description
1 polymer ?
#
loop_
_entity_poly.entity_id
_entity_poly.type
_entity_poly.pdbx_seq_one_letter_code
_entity_poly.pdbx_strand_id
1 'polypeptide(L)'
;MYPKLVDQIAGGIAKAVQKATDSHAFHEFPDCLSLTHTDRLSIKLMNDALIVRNEEQKKTTIMLAQVQKGHGLLLKNETGKSVMLVRLSNHTTDSLGKLMHPSQATLFKLMRDPCGLNFSLVKASSEETVIMRVEKVMVSLQSFGKAMGFLGSDCVYWLKSPDRQTVIGHIRTKLAINSNILAVKFMSSQRDVQKRAAVVGVALLLILSEMYPQLRTLLASD
;
A
#
# COMPACT_ATOMS: atom_id res chain seq x y z
N MET A 1 -7.04 34.51 30.57
CA MET A 1 -5.87 33.92 29.86
C MET A 1 -6.17 32.44 29.68
N TYR A 2 -6.10 31.88 28.47
CA TYR A 2 -6.62 30.53 28.13
C TYR A 2 -5.51 29.46 28.13
N PRO A 3 -5.15 28.86 29.28
CA PRO A 3 -4.05 27.89 29.36
C PRO A 3 -4.27 26.67 28.47
N LYS A 4 -5.52 26.18 28.36
CA LYS A 4 -5.88 25.05 27.50
C LYS A 4 -5.59 25.27 26.01
N LEU A 5 -5.69 26.52 25.54
CA LEU A 5 -5.44 26.86 24.14
C LEU A 5 -3.94 26.83 23.85
N VAL A 6 -3.12 27.33 24.79
CA VAL A 6 -1.65 27.34 24.68
C VAL A 6 -1.09 25.92 24.71
N ASP A 7 -1.60 25.07 25.60
CA ASP A 7 -1.17 23.67 25.68
C ASP A 7 -1.53 22.87 24.42
N GLN A 8 -2.70 23.12 23.83
CA GLN A 8 -3.11 22.51 22.55
C GLN A 8 -2.22 22.96 21.39
N ILE A 9 -1.88 24.25 21.32
CA ILE A 9 -0.99 24.80 20.29
C ILE A 9 0.42 24.25 20.46
N ALA A 10 0.96 24.25 21.68
CA ALA A 10 2.29 23.72 21.98
C ALA A 10 2.39 22.21 21.67
N GLY A 11 1.39 21.43 22.06
CA GLY A 11 1.31 20.00 21.72
C GLY A 11 1.17 19.76 20.22
N GLY A 12 0.42 20.61 19.51
CA GLY A 12 0.28 20.56 18.05
C GLY A 12 1.61 20.84 17.33
N ILE A 13 2.33 21.87 17.77
CA ILE A 13 3.66 22.23 17.24
C ILE A 13 4.66 21.11 17.52
N ALA A 14 4.72 20.58 18.74
CA ALA A 14 5.62 19.48 19.09
C ALA A 14 5.38 18.24 18.21
N LYS A 15 4.11 17.86 17.98
CA LYS A 15 3.75 16.77 17.07
C LYS A 15 4.15 17.06 15.62
N ALA A 16 4.00 18.30 15.16
CA ALA A 16 4.38 18.68 13.80
C ALA A 16 5.91 18.66 13.61
N VAL A 17 6.66 19.16 14.60
CA VAL A 17 8.13 19.13 14.62
C VAL A 17 8.63 17.69 14.65
N GLN A 18 8.12 16.86 15.56
CA GLN A 18 8.50 15.45 15.64
C GLN A 18 8.21 14.72 14.31
N LYS A 19 7.05 14.96 13.72
CA LYS A 19 6.69 14.36 12.43
C LYS A 19 7.58 14.83 11.27
N ALA A 20 8.02 16.08 11.29
CA ALA A 20 8.97 16.61 10.30
C ALA A 20 10.36 15.97 10.50
N THR A 21 10.84 15.90 11.74
CA THR A 21 12.10 15.24 12.10
C THR A 21 12.09 13.75 11.73
N ASP A 22 11.01 13.03 12.05
CA ASP A 22 10.87 11.62 11.72
C ASP A 22 10.80 11.38 10.20
N SER A 23 10.15 12.29 9.45
CA SER A 23 10.13 12.21 7.98
C SER A 23 11.52 12.45 7.35
N HIS A 24 12.46 13.02 8.09
CA HIS A 24 13.87 13.12 7.71
C HIS A 24 14.72 11.96 8.25
N ALA A 25 14.35 11.35 9.38
CA ALA A 25 15.12 10.25 9.97
C ALA A 25 14.83 8.89 9.32
N PHE A 26 13.60 8.66 8.84
CA PHE A 26 13.21 7.38 8.26
C PHE A 26 13.17 7.44 6.72
N HIS A 27 13.89 6.52 6.08
CA HIS A 27 13.95 6.42 4.62
C HIS A 27 13.57 5.03 4.08
N GLU A 28 13.41 4.05 4.96
CA GLU A 28 13.24 2.64 4.61
C GLU A 28 12.17 1.98 5.49
N PHE A 29 11.59 0.89 5.00
CA PHE A 29 10.69 0.04 5.77
C PHE A 29 11.49 -0.94 6.64
N PRO A 30 11.21 -1.02 7.94
CA PRO A 30 11.80 -2.03 8.82
C PRO A 30 11.21 -3.43 8.56
N ASP A 31 11.93 -4.46 9.02
CA ASP A 31 11.41 -5.83 9.18
C ASP A 31 10.78 -6.48 7.92
N CYS A 32 11.19 -6.08 6.72
CA CYS A 32 10.61 -6.52 5.44
C CYS A 32 11.34 -7.70 4.77
N LEU A 33 12.32 -8.32 5.43
CA LEU A 33 13.20 -9.37 4.88
C LEU A 33 12.47 -10.61 4.35
N SER A 34 11.27 -10.92 4.84
CA SER A 34 10.47 -12.06 4.33
C SER A 34 10.02 -11.89 2.86
N LEU A 35 10.17 -10.69 2.29
CA LEU A 35 9.89 -10.42 0.87
C LEU A 35 11.06 -10.75 -0.07
N THR A 36 12.28 -10.93 0.43
CA THR A 36 13.50 -11.09 -0.38
C THR A 36 13.42 -12.27 -1.34
N HIS A 37 12.87 -13.39 -0.88
CA HIS A 37 12.81 -14.66 -1.61
C HIS A 37 11.40 -15.07 -2.03
N THR A 38 10.43 -14.16 -1.92
CA THR A 38 9.04 -14.46 -2.27
C THR A 38 8.68 -13.81 -3.58
N ASP A 39 8.55 -14.59 -4.66
CA ASP A 39 8.28 -14.02 -5.99
C ASP A 39 6.78 -13.89 -6.29
N ARG A 40 5.93 -14.61 -5.54
CA ARG A 40 4.47 -14.60 -5.72
C ARG A 40 3.73 -14.52 -4.39
N LEU A 41 2.92 -13.48 -4.24
CA LEU A 41 2.06 -13.26 -3.09
C LEU A 41 0.59 -13.32 -3.46
N SER A 42 -0.23 -13.68 -2.47
CA SER A 42 -1.67 -13.43 -2.49
C SER A 42 -2.08 -12.62 -1.27
N ILE A 43 -2.95 -11.63 -1.49
CA ILE A 43 -3.55 -10.80 -0.45
C ILE A 43 -5.05 -11.09 -0.45
N LYS A 44 -5.58 -11.41 0.72
CA LYS A 44 -6.99 -11.75 0.91
C LYS A 44 -7.52 -11.13 2.19
N LEU A 45 -8.80 -10.73 2.23
CA LEU A 45 -9.47 -10.36 3.46
C LEU A 45 -9.92 -11.61 4.24
N MET A 46 -9.61 -11.66 5.53
CA MET A 46 -10.02 -12.70 6.47
C MET A 46 -10.20 -12.09 7.85
N ASN A 47 -11.40 -12.21 8.45
CA ASN A 47 -11.71 -11.74 9.80
C ASN A 47 -11.24 -10.29 10.06
N ASP A 48 -11.66 -9.35 9.21
CA ASP A 48 -11.31 -7.92 9.26
C ASP A 48 -9.81 -7.59 9.17
N ALA A 49 -8.98 -8.53 8.73
CA ALA A 49 -7.58 -8.33 8.44
C ALA A 49 -7.21 -8.79 7.03
N LEU A 50 -6.27 -8.09 6.40
CA LEU A 50 -5.71 -8.50 5.11
C LEU A 50 -4.50 -9.39 5.34
N ILE A 51 -4.60 -10.64 4.95
CA ILE A 51 -3.51 -11.62 5.06
C ILE A 51 -2.68 -11.61 3.79
N VAL A 52 -1.35 -11.53 3.92
CA VAL A 52 -0.39 -11.63 2.82
C VAL A 52 0.29 -13.00 2.91
N ARG A 53 0.12 -13.80 1.86
CA ARG A 53 0.58 -15.19 1.80
C ARG A 53 1.59 -15.40 0.69
N ASN A 54 2.63 -16.18 0.97
CA ASN A 54 3.57 -16.68 -0.02
C ASN A 54 2.93 -17.85 -0.79
N GLU A 55 2.69 -17.67 -2.09
CA GLU A 55 2.05 -18.70 -2.91
C GLU A 55 2.95 -19.90 -3.22
N GLU A 56 4.26 -19.72 -3.15
CA GLU A 56 5.25 -20.74 -3.49
C GLU A 56 5.46 -21.69 -2.29
N GLN A 57 5.34 -21.15 -1.08
CA GLN A 57 5.47 -21.91 0.17
C GLN A 57 4.11 -22.33 0.73
N LYS A 58 3.35 -23.16 0.00
CA LYS A 58 2.05 -23.71 0.44
C LYS A 58 1.06 -22.67 0.99
N LYS A 59 1.09 -21.42 0.49
CA LYS A 59 0.22 -20.32 0.94
C LYS A 59 0.41 -19.95 2.42
N THR A 60 1.63 -20.12 2.94
CA THR A 60 2.00 -19.65 4.28
C THR A 60 1.79 -18.14 4.42
N THR A 61 1.24 -17.70 5.54
CA THR A 61 1.08 -16.28 5.85
C THR A 61 2.43 -15.71 6.26
N ILE A 62 2.91 -14.70 5.55
CA ILE A 62 4.18 -14.02 5.85
C ILE A 62 3.94 -12.62 6.42
N MET A 63 2.79 -12.00 6.15
CA MET A 63 2.44 -10.71 6.74
C MET A 63 0.94 -10.60 7.01
N LEU A 64 0.59 -9.76 7.97
CA LEU A 64 -0.78 -9.48 8.38
C LEU A 64 -1.00 -7.97 8.44
N ALA A 65 -1.89 -7.45 7.60
CA ALA A 65 -2.35 -6.07 7.64
C ALA A 65 -3.60 -5.97 8.53
N GLN A 66 -3.40 -5.43 9.73
CA GLN A 66 -4.46 -5.20 10.71
C GLN A 66 -5.11 -3.84 10.48
N VAL A 67 -6.43 -3.81 10.50
CA VAL A 67 -7.21 -2.57 10.39
C VAL A 67 -7.12 -1.80 11.70
N GLN A 68 -6.70 -0.55 11.63
CA GLN A 68 -6.72 0.42 12.72
C GLN A 68 -7.68 1.56 12.37
N LYS A 69 -8.84 1.58 13.02
CA LYS A 69 -9.88 2.62 12.82
C LYS A 69 -9.26 4.03 12.94
N GLY A 70 -9.59 4.92 12.00
CA GLY A 70 -9.02 6.27 11.87
C GLY A 70 -7.52 6.36 11.49
N HIS A 71 -6.78 5.26 11.53
CA HIS A 71 -5.31 5.27 11.44
C HIS A 71 -4.74 4.57 10.18
N GLY A 72 -5.48 3.63 9.58
CA GLY A 72 -5.07 2.92 8.38
C GLY A 72 -4.89 1.41 8.60
N LEU A 73 -4.05 0.78 7.78
CA LEU A 73 -3.65 -0.62 7.93
C LEU A 73 -2.22 -0.71 8.47
N LEU A 74 -2.05 -1.35 9.63
CA LEU A 74 -0.74 -1.67 10.15
C LEU A 74 -0.31 -3.05 9.64
N LEU A 75 0.69 -3.09 8.77
CA LEU A 75 1.28 -4.32 8.28
C LEU A 75 2.32 -4.84 9.26
N LYS A 76 2.13 -6.07 9.73
CA LYS A 76 3.08 -6.80 10.57
C LYS A 76 3.65 -8.00 9.83
N ASN A 77 4.90 -8.33 10.09
CA ASN A 77 5.52 -9.55 9.58
C ASN A 77 5.06 -10.80 10.38
N GLU A 78 5.59 -11.96 10.01
CA GLU A 78 5.30 -13.23 10.67
C GLU A 78 5.70 -13.28 12.16
N THR A 79 6.64 -12.43 12.58
CA THR A 79 7.09 -12.30 13.97
C THR A 79 6.25 -11.30 14.78
N GLY A 80 5.27 -10.64 14.15
CA GLY A 80 4.43 -9.62 14.78
C GLY A 80 5.02 -8.21 14.82
N LYS A 81 6.23 -8.02 14.28
CA LYS A 81 6.87 -6.69 14.19
C LYS A 81 6.22 -5.85 13.09
N SER A 82 6.07 -4.56 13.33
CA SER A 82 5.48 -3.61 12.40
C SER A 82 6.44 -3.29 11.25
N VAL A 83 5.98 -3.46 10.02
CA VAL A 83 6.73 -3.22 8.78
C VAL A 83 6.38 -1.87 8.18
N MET A 84 5.09 -1.58 8.05
CA MET A 84 4.62 -0.32 7.47
C MET A 84 3.20 0.01 7.94
N LEU A 85 2.86 1.30 7.90
CA LEU A 85 1.49 1.79 8.05
C LEU A 85 1.01 2.30 6.69
N VAL A 86 -0.13 1.79 6.23
CA VAL A 86 -0.73 2.16 4.95
C VAL A 86 -2.00 2.97 5.21
N ARG A 87 -2.08 4.18 4.67
CA ARG A 87 -3.23 5.08 4.92
C ARG A 87 -3.78 5.64 3.61
N LEU A 88 -5.10 5.57 3.44
CA LEU A 88 -5.78 6.22 2.31
C LEU A 88 -5.75 7.74 2.46
N SER A 89 -5.80 8.47 1.35
CA SER A 89 -5.99 9.92 1.42
C SER A 89 -7.45 10.25 1.70
N ASN A 90 -7.68 11.12 2.68
CA ASN A 90 -9.02 11.59 3.06
C ASN A 90 -9.35 12.98 2.48
N HIS A 91 -8.35 13.71 1.97
CA HIS A 91 -8.50 15.16 1.69
C HIS A 91 -7.99 15.61 0.32
N THR A 92 -7.35 14.73 -0.46
CA THR A 92 -6.76 15.10 -1.75
C THR A 92 -7.22 14.13 -2.84
N THR A 93 -7.86 14.64 -3.88
CA THR A 93 -8.26 13.85 -5.06
C THR A 93 -7.06 13.26 -5.81
N ASP A 94 -5.91 13.91 -5.66
CA ASP A 94 -4.72 13.64 -6.47
C ASP A 94 -3.82 12.57 -5.84
N SER A 95 -4.14 12.10 -4.64
CA SER A 95 -3.41 11.02 -3.97
C SER A 95 -4.36 9.90 -3.58
N LEU A 96 -3.99 8.66 -3.91
CA LEU A 96 -4.71 7.49 -3.43
C LEU A 96 -4.45 7.25 -1.93
N GLY A 97 -3.22 7.51 -1.48
CA GLY A 97 -2.80 7.27 -0.12
C GLY A 97 -1.30 7.34 0.07
N LYS A 98 -0.85 6.92 1.25
CA LYS A 98 0.52 7.07 1.73
C LYS A 98 1.03 5.75 2.33
N LEU A 99 2.30 5.49 2.10
CA LEU A 99 3.06 4.43 2.75
C LEU A 99 3.97 5.06 3.79
N MET A 100 3.81 4.64 5.04
CA MET A 100 4.41 5.28 6.19
C MET A 100 5.27 4.27 6.96
N HIS A 101 6.35 4.75 7.56
CA HIS A 101 7.09 4.03 8.57
C HIS A 101 6.18 3.74 9.78
N PRO A 102 6.40 2.66 10.56
CA PRO A 102 5.63 2.41 11.78
C PRO A 102 5.65 3.55 12.81
N SER A 103 6.67 4.40 12.80
CA SER A 103 6.73 5.66 13.58
C SER A 103 5.81 6.78 13.06
N GLN A 104 5.01 6.50 12.03
CA GLN A 104 4.13 7.45 11.35
C GLN A 104 4.83 8.53 10.50
N ALA A 105 6.12 8.36 10.21
CA ALA A 105 6.80 9.14 9.17
C ALA A 105 6.28 8.74 7.79
N THR A 106 5.95 9.70 6.93
CA THR A 106 5.55 9.38 5.55
C THR A 106 6.78 9.11 4.71
N LEU A 107 6.89 7.91 4.15
CA LEU A 107 8.01 7.55 3.27
C LEU A 107 7.65 7.81 1.81
N PHE A 108 6.46 7.36 1.40
CA PHE A 108 5.99 7.48 0.02
C PHE A 108 4.52 7.93 -0.05
N LYS A 109 4.17 8.61 -1.13
CA LYS A 109 2.79 8.93 -1.50
C LYS A 109 2.49 8.29 -2.85
N LEU A 110 1.31 7.71 -3.00
CA LEU A 110 0.82 7.21 -4.28
C LEU A 110 -0.05 8.29 -4.90
N MET A 111 0.50 9.00 -5.88
CA MET A 111 -0.13 10.13 -6.57
C MET A 111 -0.81 9.64 -7.85
N ARG A 112 -1.96 10.20 -8.19
CA ARG A 112 -2.60 10.00 -9.49
C ARG A 112 -1.91 10.88 -10.52
N ASP A 113 -1.64 10.31 -11.69
CA ASP A 113 -1.14 11.13 -12.80
C ASP A 113 -2.29 12.06 -13.28
N PRO A 114 -2.02 13.35 -13.56
CA PRO A 114 -3.06 14.32 -13.93
C PRO A 114 -3.87 13.93 -15.17
N CYS A 115 -3.21 13.21 -16.09
CA CYS A 115 -3.78 12.77 -17.34
C CYS A 115 -3.79 11.24 -17.40
N GLY A 116 -4.75 10.60 -16.72
CA GLY A 116 -5.03 9.18 -16.93
C GLY A 116 -5.42 8.40 -15.68
N LEU A 117 -5.34 7.08 -15.81
CA LEU A 117 -5.66 6.11 -14.75
C LEU A 117 -4.42 5.58 -14.02
N ASN A 118 -3.25 6.14 -14.33
CA ASN A 118 -1.97 5.71 -13.81
C ASN A 118 -1.65 6.41 -12.50
N PHE A 119 -0.72 5.81 -11.76
CA PHE A 119 -0.23 6.38 -10.51
C PHE A 119 1.30 6.45 -10.52
N SER A 120 1.83 7.38 -9.73
CA SER A 120 3.25 7.54 -9.47
C SER A 120 3.49 7.45 -7.97
N LEU A 121 4.37 6.53 -7.55
CA LEU A 121 4.82 6.43 -6.17
C LEU A 121 6.00 7.39 -5.97
N VAL A 122 5.76 8.46 -5.23
CA VAL A 122 6.73 9.54 -5.01
C VAL A 122 7.28 9.49 -3.59
N LYS A 123 8.57 9.79 -3.42
CA LYS A 123 9.20 9.90 -2.11
C LYS A 123 8.76 11.19 -1.43
N ALA A 124 8.37 11.10 -0.15
CA ALA A 124 7.86 12.26 0.57
C ALA A 124 8.96 13.24 1.02
N SER A 125 10.20 12.75 1.22
CA SER A 125 11.30 13.54 1.79
C SER A 125 12.19 14.25 0.75
N SER A 126 11.98 14.02 -0.55
CA SER A 126 12.92 14.45 -1.61
C SER A 126 12.14 14.88 -2.85
N GLU A 127 11.77 16.17 -2.93
CA GLU A 127 11.21 16.84 -4.12
C GLU A 127 10.25 16.00 -4.99
N GLU A 128 9.43 15.16 -4.34
CA GLU A 128 8.51 14.23 -5.00
C GLU A 128 9.14 13.32 -6.07
N THR A 129 10.41 12.94 -5.87
CA THR A 129 11.13 11.98 -6.72
C THR A 129 10.31 10.71 -6.93
N VAL A 130 10.03 10.40 -8.19
CA VAL A 130 9.29 9.19 -8.58
C VAL A 130 10.19 7.99 -8.38
N ILE A 131 9.77 7.05 -7.52
CA ILE A 131 10.50 5.81 -7.24
C ILE A 131 9.95 4.66 -8.08
N MET A 132 8.66 4.72 -8.41
CA MET A 132 7.96 3.68 -9.16
C MET A 132 6.73 4.26 -9.86
N ARG A 133 6.43 3.75 -11.05
CA ARG A 133 5.20 4.05 -11.78
C ARG A 133 4.28 2.84 -11.74
N VAL A 134 2.99 3.08 -11.58
CA VAL A 134 1.94 2.07 -11.50
C VAL A 134 0.97 2.31 -12.64
N GLU A 135 1.09 1.53 -13.70
CA GLU A 135 0.28 1.65 -14.90
C GLU A 135 -0.96 0.76 -14.79
N LYS A 136 -2.14 1.35 -14.92
CA LYS A 136 -3.42 0.62 -14.91
C LYS A 136 -3.75 0.17 -16.33
N VAL A 137 -3.65 -1.14 -16.58
CA VAL A 137 -3.91 -1.73 -17.90
C VAL A 137 -5.24 -2.47 -17.86
N MET A 138 -6.20 -2.03 -18.67
CA MET A 138 -7.49 -2.70 -18.83
C MET A 138 -7.30 -3.98 -19.67
N VAL A 139 -7.84 -5.10 -19.19
CA VAL A 139 -7.69 -6.40 -19.87
C VAL A 139 -9.06 -7.02 -20.09
N SER A 140 -9.42 -7.30 -21.34
CA SER A 140 -10.74 -7.79 -21.73
C SER A 140 -11.22 -9.01 -20.91
N LEU A 141 -10.33 -9.96 -20.65
CA LEU A 141 -10.64 -11.13 -19.82
C LEU A 141 -10.94 -10.77 -18.36
N GLN A 142 -10.25 -9.78 -17.79
CA GLN A 142 -10.53 -9.30 -16.43
C GLN A 142 -11.87 -8.55 -16.41
N SER A 143 -12.15 -7.73 -17.43
CA SER A 143 -13.43 -7.05 -17.59
C SER A 143 -14.60 -8.02 -17.68
N PHE A 144 -14.47 -9.09 -18.48
CA PHE A 144 -15.49 -10.13 -18.55
C PHE A 144 -15.68 -10.85 -17.21
N GLY A 145 -14.59 -11.28 -16.57
CA GLY A 145 -14.70 -11.97 -15.28
C GLY A 145 -15.27 -11.09 -14.17
N LYS A 146 -15.04 -9.77 -14.20
CA LYS A 146 -15.68 -8.81 -13.28
C LYS A 146 -17.17 -8.67 -13.57
N ALA A 147 -17.57 -8.55 -14.84
CA ALA A 147 -18.97 -8.51 -15.25
C ALA A 147 -19.74 -9.77 -14.83
N MET A 148 -19.08 -10.93 -14.85
CA MET A 148 -19.63 -12.21 -14.41
C MET A 148 -19.52 -12.44 -12.88
N GLY A 149 -18.94 -11.51 -12.12
CA GLY A 149 -18.80 -11.60 -10.66
C GLY A 149 -17.68 -12.52 -10.16
N PHE A 150 -16.82 -13.04 -11.04
CA PHE A 150 -15.72 -13.93 -10.67
C PHE A 150 -14.41 -13.21 -10.29
N LEU A 151 -14.33 -11.90 -10.57
CA LEU A 151 -13.16 -11.06 -10.32
C LEU A 151 -13.54 -9.75 -9.64
N GLY A 152 -12.69 -9.30 -8.72
CA GLY A 152 -12.87 -8.02 -8.03
C GLY A 152 -12.39 -6.79 -8.80
N SER A 153 -11.67 -6.97 -9.93
CA SER A 153 -11.17 -5.87 -10.77
C SER A 153 -11.08 -6.31 -12.24
N ASP A 154 -11.12 -5.32 -13.13
CA ASP A 154 -11.14 -5.42 -14.59
C ASP A 154 -9.78 -5.03 -15.21
N CYS A 155 -8.76 -4.89 -14.36
CA CYS A 155 -7.46 -4.39 -14.76
C CYS A 155 -6.29 -5.16 -14.13
N VAL A 156 -5.12 -4.95 -14.71
CA VAL A 156 -3.82 -5.37 -14.18
C VAL A 156 -2.98 -4.12 -13.97
N TYR A 157 -2.37 -4.02 -12.80
CA TYR A 157 -1.43 -2.94 -12.50
C TYR A 157 -0.01 -3.39 -12.76
N TRP A 158 0.68 -2.70 -13.65
CA TRP A 158 2.10 -2.92 -13.92
C TRP A 158 2.92 -1.94 -13.11
N LEU A 159 3.82 -2.46 -12.28
CA LEU A 159 4.73 -1.67 -11.49
C LEU A 159 6.07 -1.62 -12.21
N LYS A 160 6.47 -0.41 -12.60
CA LYS A 160 7.67 -0.14 -13.39
C LYS A 160 8.60 0.82 -12.66
N SER A 161 9.88 0.73 -12.96
CA SER A 161 10.87 1.74 -12.58
C SER A 161 10.52 3.13 -13.13
N PRO A 162 11.15 4.20 -12.61
CA PRO A 162 10.89 5.57 -13.06
C PRO A 162 11.13 5.77 -14.57
N ASP A 163 12.08 5.04 -15.14
CA ASP A 163 12.45 5.02 -16.57
C ASP A 163 11.40 4.35 -17.48
N ARG A 164 10.36 3.71 -16.92
CA ARG A 164 9.31 2.93 -17.60
C ARG A 164 9.78 1.68 -18.35
N GLN A 165 11.07 1.36 -18.35
CA GLN A 165 11.61 0.22 -19.08
C GLN A 165 11.65 -1.05 -18.22
N THR A 166 12.06 -0.93 -16.96
CA THR A 166 12.19 -2.09 -16.07
C THR A 166 10.87 -2.39 -15.37
N VAL A 167 10.32 -3.57 -15.61
CA VAL A 167 9.16 -4.07 -14.86
C VAL A 167 9.65 -4.62 -13.52
N ILE A 168 9.07 -4.13 -12.43
CA ILE A 168 9.33 -4.55 -11.05
C ILE A 168 8.40 -5.70 -10.68
N GLY A 169 7.15 -5.62 -11.10
CA GLY A 169 6.14 -6.64 -10.87
C GLY A 169 4.79 -6.25 -11.44
N HIS A 170 3.78 -7.08 -11.21
CA HIS A 170 2.40 -6.75 -11.51
C HIS A 170 1.45 -7.22 -10.41
N ILE A 171 0.33 -6.53 -10.32
CA ILE A 171 -0.75 -6.80 -9.39
C ILE A 171 -2.01 -7.07 -10.21
N ARG A 172 -2.70 -8.16 -9.91
CA ARG A 172 -3.97 -8.50 -10.57
C ARG A 172 -4.92 -9.20 -9.63
N THR A 173 -6.20 -9.17 -9.95
CA THR A 173 -7.19 -9.98 -9.24
C THR A 173 -7.15 -11.44 -9.72
N LYS A 174 -7.32 -12.35 -8.77
CA LYS A 174 -7.47 -13.78 -9.05
C LYS A 174 -8.93 -14.17 -9.07
N LEU A 175 -9.25 -15.11 -9.96
CA LEU A 175 -10.53 -15.80 -10.00
C LEU A 175 -10.74 -16.52 -8.67
N ALA A 176 -11.80 -16.14 -7.95
CA ALA A 176 -12.21 -16.81 -6.73
C ALA A 176 -13.69 -16.59 -6.48
N ILE A 177 -14.42 -17.69 -6.26
CA ILE A 177 -15.89 -17.73 -6.27
C ILE A 177 -16.51 -16.90 -5.14
N ASN A 178 -15.84 -16.82 -3.97
CA ASN A 178 -16.39 -16.18 -2.76
C ASN A 178 -15.42 -15.20 -2.09
N SER A 179 -14.33 -14.82 -2.75
CA SER A 179 -13.39 -13.88 -2.14
C SER A 179 -12.57 -13.13 -3.16
N ASN A 180 -12.49 -11.83 -2.95
CA ASN A 180 -11.58 -10.94 -3.64
C ASN A 180 -10.14 -11.24 -3.21
N ILE A 181 -9.36 -11.85 -4.12
CA ILE A 181 -7.93 -12.14 -3.90
C ILE A 181 -7.12 -11.31 -4.87
N LEU A 182 -6.17 -10.56 -4.34
CA LEU A 182 -5.19 -9.82 -5.12
C LEU A 182 -3.90 -10.64 -5.19
N ALA A 183 -3.40 -10.91 -6.38
CA ALA A 183 -2.10 -11.54 -6.59
C ALA A 183 -1.06 -10.49 -6.91
N VAL A 184 0.07 -10.56 -6.22
CA VAL A 184 1.26 -9.76 -6.52
C VAL A 184 2.31 -10.72 -7.06
N LYS A 185 2.87 -10.41 -8.23
CA LYS A 185 3.99 -11.17 -8.81
C LYS A 185 5.16 -10.23 -9.04
N PHE A 186 6.28 -10.53 -8.41
CA PHE A 186 7.54 -9.84 -8.64
C PHE A 186 8.24 -10.40 -9.87
N MET A 187 9.01 -9.55 -10.54
CA MET A 187 9.94 -10.01 -11.57
C MET A 187 11.16 -10.64 -10.89
N SER A 188 11.71 -11.70 -11.46
CA SER A 188 12.86 -12.44 -10.91
C SER A 188 14.13 -11.59 -10.80
N SER A 189 14.28 -10.61 -11.70
CA SER A 189 15.35 -9.62 -11.69
C SER A 189 15.30 -8.67 -10.50
N GLN A 190 14.13 -8.53 -9.87
CA GLN A 190 13.91 -7.54 -8.84
C GLN A 190 14.04 -8.15 -7.45
N ARG A 191 15.21 -8.04 -6.82
CA ARG A 191 15.50 -8.59 -5.48
C ARG A 191 15.54 -7.55 -4.35
N ASP A 192 15.45 -6.27 -4.70
CA ASP A 192 15.42 -5.17 -3.72
C ASP A 192 14.19 -5.27 -2.81
N VAL A 193 14.45 -5.53 -1.52
CA VAL A 193 13.43 -5.75 -0.50
C VAL A 193 12.59 -4.50 -0.23
N GLN A 194 13.17 -3.29 -0.31
CA GLN A 194 12.47 -2.03 -0.06
C GLN A 194 11.47 -1.75 -1.17
N LYS A 195 11.87 -1.98 -2.43
CA LYS A 195 10.95 -1.86 -3.57
C LYS A 195 9.86 -2.93 -3.52
N ARG A 196 10.18 -4.16 -3.11
CA ARG A 196 9.15 -5.22 -2.92
C ARG A 196 8.16 -4.84 -1.82
N ALA A 197 8.62 -4.30 -0.70
CA ALA A 197 7.78 -3.78 0.36
C ALA A 197 6.88 -2.63 -0.15
N ALA A 198 7.44 -1.70 -0.93
CA ALA A 198 6.65 -0.64 -1.56
C ALA A 198 5.54 -1.19 -2.46
N VAL A 199 5.81 -2.23 -3.28
CA VAL A 199 4.79 -2.90 -4.09
C VAL A 199 3.68 -3.51 -3.22
N VAL A 200 4.02 -4.15 -2.09
CA VAL A 200 3.03 -4.68 -1.14
C VAL A 200 2.18 -3.54 -0.56
N GLY A 201 2.79 -2.42 -0.19
CA GLY A 201 2.07 -1.22 0.27
C GLY A 201 1.11 -0.67 -0.79
N VAL A 202 1.56 -0.56 -2.05
CA VAL A 202 0.71 -0.16 -3.18
C VAL A 202 -0.45 -1.15 -3.37
N ALA A 203 -0.18 -2.45 -3.29
CA ALA A 203 -1.19 -3.50 -3.37
C ALA A 203 -2.27 -3.35 -2.28
N LEU A 204 -1.87 -3.00 -1.06
CA LEU A 204 -2.77 -2.73 0.07
C LEU A 204 -3.62 -1.46 -0.14
N LEU A 205 -3.08 -0.42 -0.77
CA LEU A 205 -3.87 0.77 -1.14
C LEU A 205 -4.90 0.44 -2.23
N LEU A 206 -4.51 -0.34 -3.24
CA LEU A 206 -5.39 -0.72 -4.35
C LEU A 206 -6.56 -1.61 -3.88
N ILE A 207 -6.29 -2.63 -3.05
CA ILE A 207 -7.34 -3.52 -2.52
C ILE A 207 -8.36 -2.74 -1.66
N LEU A 208 -7.91 -1.76 -0.87
CA LEU A 208 -8.81 -0.89 -0.11
C LEU A 208 -9.65 0.02 -0.99
N SER A 209 -9.03 0.61 -2.03
CA SER A 209 -9.72 1.56 -2.91
C SER A 209 -10.70 0.89 -3.87
N GLU A 210 -10.39 -0.31 -4.37
CA GLU A 210 -11.14 -0.91 -5.48
C GLU A 210 -11.99 -2.11 -5.05
N MET A 211 -11.53 -2.90 -4.08
CA MET A 211 -12.13 -4.21 -3.79
C MET A 211 -12.94 -4.25 -2.49
N TYR A 212 -12.64 -3.36 -1.55
CA TYR A 212 -13.28 -3.32 -0.23
C TYR A 212 -13.61 -1.89 0.23
N PRO A 213 -14.53 -1.19 -0.45
CA PRO A 213 -14.94 0.17 -0.07
C PRO A 213 -15.50 0.25 1.37
N GLN A 214 -16.07 -0.83 1.90
CA GLN A 214 -16.52 -0.90 3.30
C GLN A 214 -15.36 -0.84 4.32
N LEU A 215 -14.17 -1.35 3.98
CA LEU A 215 -13.00 -1.16 4.84
C LEU A 215 -12.52 0.28 4.76
N ARG A 216 -12.60 0.89 3.58
CA ARG A 216 -12.28 2.31 3.39
C ARG A 216 -13.16 3.21 4.27
N THR A 217 -14.47 2.96 4.36
CA THR A 217 -15.34 3.76 5.23
C THR A 217 -14.99 3.57 6.71
N LEU A 218 -14.71 2.34 7.13
CA LEU A 218 -14.30 2.03 8.51
C LEU A 218 -12.93 2.63 8.88
N LEU A 219 -12.04 2.78 7.91
CA LEU A 219 -10.76 3.47 8.08
C LEU A 219 -10.91 5.00 8.07
N ALA A 220 -12.00 5.52 7.52
CA ALA A 220 -12.30 6.95 7.46
C ALA A 220 -13.14 7.43 8.65
N SER A 221 -13.83 6.54 9.36
CA SER A 221 -14.55 6.86 10.60
C SER A 221 -13.58 6.97 11.77
N ASP A 222 -13.53 8.16 12.37
CA ASP A 222 -12.87 8.45 13.66
C ASP A 222 -13.66 7.87 14.83
#